data_AF-A0A1Y2E617-F1
#
_entry.id   AF-A0A1Y2E617-F1
#
_cell.length_a   1.000
_cell.length_b   1.000
_cell.length_c   1.000
_cell.angle_alpha   90.00
_cell.angle_beta   90.00
_cell.angle_gamma   90.00
#
_symmetry.space_group_name_H-M   'P 1'
#
loop_
_entity.id
_entity.type
_entity.pdbx_description
1 polymer ?
#
loop_
_entity_poly.entity_id
_entity_poly.type
_entity_poly.pdbx_seq_one_letter_code
_entity_poly.pdbx_strand_id
1 'polypeptide(L)'
;MATTSTEGLGSEHIDQTTTESTRSRNLVVQRNSVVHDIQAIYNTGKPLFTKDAMRKLGEELGVLRKGLSAPRKITHTGINGEDVELSLDPASLLDGASFSALRWIIHYSSIEELTVKRDICSFNPQTAFLPMRITSCTIELEDNQDLNWEDRPPISTKGLHGLFQDVVRQWGMGQHHEEIRRVITAATVPFVLDKVVAFGCGPLTLTSQCSRTI
;
A
#
# COMPACT_ATOMS: atom_id res chain seq x y z
N MET A 1 47.52 -6.32 -60.16
CA MET A 1 46.99 -4.96 -60.37
C MET A 1 45.50 -4.96 -60.03
N ALA A 2 45.04 -3.92 -59.33
CA ALA A 2 43.68 -3.60 -58.85
C ALA A 2 43.12 -4.52 -57.74
N THR A 3 43.07 -4.18 -56.44
CA THR A 3 42.40 -3.12 -55.62
C THR A 3 40.90 -3.30 -55.36
N THR A 4 40.56 -3.17 -54.05
CA THR A 4 39.30 -2.68 -53.43
C THR A 4 38.06 -3.58 -53.51
N SER A 5 37.19 -3.73 -52.51
CA SER A 5 36.91 -2.95 -51.28
C SER A 5 36.37 -3.86 -50.17
N THR A 6 36.77 -3.59 -48.94
CA THR A 6 36.18 -4.15 -47.71
C THR A 6 35.29 -3.08 -47.11
N GLU A 7 33.96 -3.23 -47.22
CA GLU A 7 33.00 -2.40 -46.48
C GLU A 7 32.84 -2.97 -45.07
N GLY A 8 33.23 -2.16 -44.09
CA GLY A 8 33.07 -2.45 -42.67
C GLY A 8 31.63 -2.24 -42.24
N LEU A 9 31.03 -3.30 -41.68
CA LEU A 9 29.84 -3.22 -40.84
C LEU A 9 30.22 -2.58 -39.50
N GLY A 10 29.97 -1.26 -39.40
CA GLY A 10 29.95 -0.55 -38.12
C GLY A 10 28.76 -1.03 -37.30
N SER A 11 29.03 -1.91 -36.32
CA SER A 11 28.06 -2.32 -35.32
C SER A 11 27.84 -1.16 -34.35
N GLU A 12 26.67 -0.51 -34.43
CA GLU A 12 26.17 0.41 -33.41
C GLU A 12 25.83 -0.39 -32.15
N HIS A 13 26.83 -0.60 -31.30
CA HIS A 13 26.66 -1.04 -29.93
C HIS A 13 26.17 0.17 -29.11
N ILE A 14 24.88 0.50 -29.26
CA ILE A 14 24.23 1.51 -28.42
C ILE A 14 24.23 0.98 -26.98
N ASP A 15 24.96 1.72 -26.14
CA ASP A 15 25.36 1.38 -24.79
C ASP A 15 24.15 1.29 -23.84
N GLN A 16 23.63 0.07 -23.64
CA GLN A 16 22.48 -0.23 -22.77
C GLN A 16 22.69 0.26 -21.32
N THR A 17 23.95 0.41 -20.89
CA THR A 17 24.29 0.90 -19.55
C THR A 17 23.96 2.39 -19.35
N THR A 18 23.99 3.19 -20.42
CA THR A 18 23.70 4.63 -20.35
C THR A 18 22.19 4.91 -20.21
N THR A 19 21.35 4.03 -20.75
CA THR A 19 19.89 4.16 -20.71
C THR A 19 19.30 3.78 -19.34
N GLU A 20 19.80 2.73 -18.70
CA GLU A 20 19.36 2.33 -17.35
C GLU A 20 19.76 3.32 -16.25
N SER A 21 20.97 3.88 -16.35
CA SER A 21 21.46 4.91 -15.43
C SER A 21 20.62 6.18 -15.47
N THR A 22 20.22 6.61 -16.67
CA THR A 22 19.37 7.80 -16.86
C THR A 22 17.95 7.57 -16.36
N ARG A 23 17.36 6.40 -16.65
CA ARG A 23 16.03 6.01 -16.16
C ARG A 23 15.97 5.98 -14.63
N SER A 24 16.98 5.40 -13.99
CA SER A 24 17.07 5.29 -12.54
C SER A 24 17.17 6.67 -11.88
N ARG A 25 17.99 7.57 -12.43
CA ARG A 25 18.09 8.96 -11.93
C ARG A 25 16.76 9.71 -12.01
N ASN A 26 16.06 9.59 -13.13
CA ASN A 26 14.75 10.25 -13.31
C ASN A 26 13.71 9.76 -12.30
N LEU A 27 13.69 8.44 -12.01
CA LEU A 27 12.79 7.87 -11.00
C LEU A 27 13.10 8.36 -9.59
N VAL A 28 14.38 8.55 -9.24
CA VAL A 28 14.77 9.12 -7.93
C VAL A 28 14.26 10.55 -7.77
N VAL A 29 14.43 11.39 -8.80
CA VAL A 29 13.95 12.77 -8.79
C VAL A 29 12.43 12.79 -8.66
N GLN A 30 11.73 11.99 -9.45
CA GLN A 30 10.27 11.88 -9.40
C GLN A 30 9.77 11.40 -8.03
N ARG A 31 10.40 10.37 -7.45
CA ARG A 31 10.07 9.87 -6.12
C ARG A 31 10.21 10.96 -5.06
N ASN A 32 11.33 11.68 -5.05
CA ASN A 32 11.57 12.72 -4.06
C ASN A 32 10.55 13.87 -4.19
N SER A 33 10.17 14.23 -5.42
CA SER A 33 9.10 15.20 -5.67
C SER A 33 7.77 14.73 -5.09
N VAL A 34 7.36 13.50 -5.41
CA VAL A 34 6.10 12.93 -4.92
C VAL A 34 6.05 12.85 -3.40
N VAL A 35 7.14 12.42 -2.75
CA VAL A 35 7.23 12.38 -1.28
C VAL A 35 7.03 13.77 -0.68
N HIS A 36 7.67 14.78 -1.27
CA HIS A 36 7.52 16.17 -0.83
C HIS A 36 6.06 16.64 -0.98
N ASP A 37 5.42 16.33 -2.11
CA ASP A 37 4.03 16.72 -2.39
C ASP A 37 3.04 16.05 -1.43
N ILE A 38 3.22 14.76 -1.15
CA ILE A 38 2.43 14.01 -0.16
C ILE A 38 2.56 14.67 1.23
N GLN A 39 3.78 14.99 1.64
CA GLN A 39 4.03 15.65 2.92
C GLN A 39 3.37 17.02 2.98
N ALA A 40 3.44 17.80 1.90
CA ALA A 40 2.79 19.10 1.80
C ALA A 40 1.26 18.96 1.93
N ILE A 41 0.64 18.03 1.21
CA ILE A 41 -0.81 17.74 1.30
C ILE A 41 -1.19 17.35 2.72
N TYR A 42 -0.42 16.47 3.37
CA TYR A 42 -0.68 16.05 4.75
C TYR A 42 -0.61 17.24 5.72
N ASN A 43 0.39 18.10 5.57
CA ASN A 43 0.57 19.28 6.42
C ASN A 43 -0.55 20.32 6.29
N THR A 44 -1.35 20.30 5.20
CA THR A 44 -2.57 21.13 5.10
C THR A 44 -3.71 20.65 6.02
N GLY A 45 -3.56 19.50 6.67
CA GLY A 45 -4.60 18.88 7.48
C GLY A 45 -5.72 18.23 6.65
N LYS A 46 -5.44 17.90 5.38
CA LYS A 46 -6.32 17.06 4.55
C LYS A 46 -6.23 15.61 5.06
N PRO A 47 -7.37 14.96 5.34
CA PRO A 47 -7.34 13.56 5.79
C PRO A 47 -6.82 12.66 4.66
N LEU A 48 -6.00 11.67 5.02
CA LEU A 48 -5.51 10.67 4.06
C LEU A 48 -6.65 9.81 3.52
N PHE A 49 -7.65 9.52 4.33
CA PHE A 49 -8.81 8.74 3.92
C PHE A 49 -10.10 9.29 4.51
N THR A 50 -11.20 9.01 3.83
CA THR A 50 -12.54 9.35 4.28
C THR A 50 -13.34 8.07 4.58
N LYS A 51 -14.38 8.19 5.41
CA LYS A 51 -15.31 7.07 5.66
C LYS A 51 -15.97 6.57 4.38
N ASP A 52 -16.27 7.48 3.46
CA ASP A 52 -16.90 7.13 2.20
C ASP A 52 -15.91 6.39 1.28
N ALA A 53 -14.64 6.80 1.25
CA ALA A 53 -13.60 6.06 0.55
C ALA A 53 -13.44 4.64 1.10
N MET A 54 -13.39 4.47 2.43
CA MET A 54 -13.32 3.14 3.06
C MET A 54 -14.56 2.28 2.73
N ARG A 55 -15.75 2.87 2.74
CA ARG A 55 -17.00 2.17 2.40
C ARG A 55 -16.98 1.69 0.95
N LYS A 56 -16.61 2.58 0.01
CA LYS A 56 -16.47 2.25 -1.41
C LYS A 56 -15.49 1.09 -1.63
N LEU A 57 -14.30 1.15 -1.00
CA LEU A 57 -13.32 0.06 -1.06
C LEU A 57 -13.87 -1.25 -0.49
N GLY A 58 -14.62 -1.18 0.60
CA GLY A 58 -15.25 -2.36 1.21
C GLY A 58 -16.29 -3.01 0.29
N GLU A 59 -17.09 -2.20 -0.40
CA GLU A 59 -18.07 -2.66 -1.39
C GLU A 59 -17.38 -3.30 -2.61
N GLU A 60 -16.36 -2.64 -3.17
CA GLU A 60 -15.54 -3.16 -4.27
C GLU A 60 -14.86 -4.49 -3.90
N LEU A 61 -14.26 -4.55 -2.70
CA LEU A 61 -13.68 -5.78 -2.17
C LEU A 61 -14.72 -6.90 -1.98
N GLY A 62 -15.94 -6.54 -1.57
CA GLY A 62 -17.06 -7.47 -1.44
C GLY A 62 -17.47 -8.09 -2.78
N VAL A 63 -17.43 -7.32 -3.86
CA VAL A 63 -17.68 -7.84 -5.23
C VAL A 63 -16.58 -8.79 -5.66
N LEU A 64 -15.30 -8.40 -5.46
CA LEU A 64 -14.14 -9.22 -5.81
C LEU A 64 -14.16 -10.59 -5.11
N ARG A 65 -14.51 -10.62 -3.83
CA ARG A 65 -14.57 -11.86 -3.04
C ARG A 65 -15.69 -12.82 -3.47
N LYS A 66 -16.75 -12.33 -4.11
CA LYS A 66 -17.86 -13.17 -4.58
C LYS A 66 -17.57 -13.87 -5.91
N GLY A 67 -16.39 -13.64 -6.50
CA GLY A 67 -16.04 -14.19 -7.82
C GLY A 67 -16.95 -13.72 -8.95
N LEU A 68 -17.82 -12.74 -8.70
CA LEU A 68 -18.60 -12.06 -9.73
C LEU A 68 -17.61 -11.40 -10.67
N SER A 69 -17.85 -11.49 -11.99
CA SER A 69 -17.04 -10.92 -13.08
C SER A 69 -16.44 -9.57 -12.69
N ALA A 70 -15.27 -9.63 -12.04
CA ALA A 70 -14.79 -8.48 -11.32
C ALA A 70 -14.41 -7.43 -12.36
N PRO A 71 -14.67 -6.15 -12.09
CA PRO A 71 -14.13 -5.13 -12.95
C PRO A 71 -12.60 -5.31 -12.97
N ARG A 72 -12.04 -5.58 -14.16
CA ARG A 72 -10.58 -5.73 -14.36
C ARG A 72 -9.81 -4.48 -13.94
N LYS A 73 -10.52 -3.36 -13.80
CA LYS A 73 -10.01 -2.04 -13.49
C LYS A 73 -10.89 -1.40 -12.43
N ILE A 74 -10.29 -0.86 -11.38
CA ILE A 74 -10.97 -0.05 -10.36
C ILE A 74 -10.38 1.35 -10.35
N THR A 75 -11.20 2.37 -10.08
CA THR A 75 -10.75 3.76 -10.07
C THR A 75 -10.75 4.30 -8.65
N HIS A 76 -9.56 4.66 -8.16
CA HIS A 76 -9.33 5.17 -6.81
C HIS A 76 -8.83 6.61 -6.86
N THR A 77 -9.45 7.47 -6.07
CA THR A 77 -9.04 8.88 -5.97
C THR A 77 -7.92 9.01 -4.95
N GLY A 78 -6.76 9.54 -5.36
CA GLY A 78 -5.63 9.82 -4.50
C GLY A 78 -5.82 11.04 -3.61
N ILE A 79 -4.90 11.22 -2.65
CA ILE A 79 -4.92 12.39 -1.76
C ILE A 79 -4.63 13.70 -2.49
N ASN A 80 -4.03 13.65 -3.67
CA ASN A 80 -3.90 14.79 -4.59
C ASN A 80 -5.22 15.13 -5.30
N GLY A 81 -6.28 14.30 -5.16
CA GLY A 81 -7.57 14.49 -5.81
C GLY A 81 -7.64 13.92 -7.22
N GLU A 82 -6.58 13.27 -7.70
CA GLU A 82 -6.55 12.64 -9.02
C GLU A 82 -7.09 11.22 -8.96
N ASP A 83 -7.83 10.83 -9.99
CA ASP A 83 -8.32 9.47 -10.16
C ASP A 83 -7.25 8.58 -10.81
N VAL A 84 -6.99 7.45 -10.17
CA VAL A 84 -6.01 6.45 -10.60
C VAL A 84 -6.75 5.17 -10.95
N GLU A 85 -6.58 4.71 -12.19
CA GLU A 85 -7.09 3.41 -12.62
C GLU A 85 -6.09 2.31 -12.22
N LEU A 86 -6.55 1.34 -11.44
CA LEU A 86 -5.78 0.20 -10.98
C LEU A 86 -6.23 -1.05 -11.73
N SER A 87 -5.29 -1.72 -12.40
CA SER A 87 -5.53 -3.03 -13.00
C SER A 87 -5.49 -4.11 -11.93
N LEU A 88 -6.58 -4.86 -11.79
CA LEU A 88 -6.70 -6.02 -10.92
C LEU A 88 -6.50 -7.28 -11.77
N ASP A 89 -5.28 -7.50 -12.26
CA ASP A 89 -4.95 -8.71 -13.03
C ASP A 89 -4.14 -9.70 -12.17
N PRO A 90 -4.76 -10.77 -11.67
CA PRO A 90 -4.05 -11.83 -10.95
C PRO A 90 -2.95 -12.47 -11.79
N ALA A 91 -3.13 -12.59 -13.11
CA ALA A 91 -2.22 -13.33 -13.98
C ALA A 91 -0.87 -12.63 -14.13
N SER A 92 -0.85 -11.29 -14.11
CA SER A 92 0.39 -10.50 -14.12
C SER A 92 1.29 -10.72 -12.90
N LEU A 93 0.77 -11.30 -11.83
CA LEU A 93 1.48 -11.55 -10.57
C LEU A 93 2.00 -12.98 -10.43
N LEU A 94 1.63 -13.88 -11.36
CA LEU A 94 1.85 -15.33 -11.26
C LEU A 94 2.85 -15.85 -12.30
N ASP A 95 3.68 -14.98 -12.88
CA ASP A 95 4.57 -15.35 -13.98
C ASP A 95 5.59 -16.42 -13.53
N GLY A 96 5.30 -17.68 -13.85
CA GLY A 96 6.20 -18.83 -13.69
C GLY A 96 6.23 -19.54 -12.33
N ALA A 97 5.43 -19.14 -11.34
CA ALA A 97 5.45 -19.75 -10.01
C ALA A 97 4.07 -20.24 -9.54
N SER A 98 4.04 -21.44 -8.98
CA SER A 98 2.89 -22.15 -8.43
C SER A 98 2.40 -21.48 -7.14
N PHE A 99 1.84 -20.27 -7.21
CA PHE A 99 1.20 -19.64 -6.05
C PHE A 99 -0.27 -20.05 -5.98
N SER A 100 -0.71 -20.39 -4.78
CA SER A 100 -1.86 -21.29 -4.63
C SER A 100 -3.07 -20.68 -3.91
N ALA A 101 -3.03 -19.41 -3.50
CA ALA A 101 -4.24 -18.69 -3.11
C ALA A 101 -4.07 -17.16 -3.31
N LEU A 102 -4.95 -16.57 -4.11
CA LEU A 102 -5.05 -15.12 -4.28
C LEU A 102 -6.06 -14.55 -3.27
N ARG A 103 -5.59 -13.75 -2.31
CA ARG A 103 -6.48 -13.07 -1.37
C ARG A 103 -6.54 -11.58 -1.65
N TRP A 104 -7.73 -11.07 -1.95
CA TRP A 104 -7.96 -9.63 -2.02
C TRP A 104 -8.06 -9.02 -0.62
N ILE A 105 -7.27 -7.97 -0.39
CA ILE A 105 -7.23 -7.19 0.84
C ILE A 105 -7.27 -5.69 0.53
N ILE A 106 -7.65 -4.88 1.52
CA ILE A 106 -7.41 -3.45 1.50
C ILE A 106 -6.05 -3.22 2.15
N HIS A 107 -5.11 -2.67 1.38
CA HIS A 107 -3.83 -2.19 1.88
C HIS A 107 -3.97 -0.73 2.30
N TYR A 108 -3.61 -0.43 3.54
CA TYR A 108 -3.50 0.93 4.05
C TYR A 108 -2.03 1.31 4.18
N SER A 109 -1.66 2.45 3.60
CA SER A 109 -0.32 3.04 3.72
C SER A 109 -0.39 4.24 4.67
N SER A 110 0.40 4.21 5.74
CA SER A 110 0.52 5.35 6.67
C SER A 110 1.22 6.53 6.01
N ILE A 111 1.15 7.74 6.61
CA ILE A 111 1.93 8.88 6.12
C ILE A 111 3.43 8.56 6.08
N GLU A 112 3.93 7.86 7.09
CA GLU A 112 5.30 7.38 7.14
C GLU A 112 5.59 6.47 5.95
N GLU A 113 4.76 5.46 5.68
CA GLU A 113 4.99 4.57 4.54
C GLU A 113 4.92 5.26 3.17
N LEU A 114 4.08 6.29 3.04
CA LEU A 114 3.95 7.08 1.82
C LEU A 114 5.14 8.03 1.60
N THR A 115 5.85 8.41 2.68
CA THR A 115 6.93 9.40 2.65
C THR A 115 8.32 8.78 2.86
N VAL A 116 8.40 7.59 3.45
CA VAL A 116 9.65 6.84 3.63
C VAL A 116 10.14 6.39 2.26
N LYS A 117 11.46 6.48 2.08
CA LYS A 117 12.14 6.12 0.83
C LYS A 117 11.97 4.62 0.56
N ARG A 118 10.89 4.26 -0.16
CA ARG A 118 10.74 2.94 -0.78
C ARG A 118 11.91 2.66 -1.71
N ASP A 119 12.24 1.37 -1.86
CA ASP A 119 13.15 0.92 -2.91
C ASP A 119 12.65 1.48 -4.25
N ILE A 120 13.57 2.08 -5.03
CA ILE A 120 13.28 2.69 -6.33
C ILE A 120 12.61 1.67 -7.24
N CYS A 121 13.00 0.39 -7.14
CA CYS A 121 12.43 -0.71 -7.92
C CYS A 121 10.94 -0.97 -7.60
N SER A 122 10.47 -0.59 -6.42
CA SER A 122 9.07 -0.76 -5.97
C SER A 122 8.24 0.52 -6.07
N PHE A 123 8.85 1.64 -6.44
CA PHE A 123 8.17 2.93 -6.51
C PHE A 123 7.35 3.04 -7.79
N ASN A 124 6.03 3.19 -7.63
CA ASN A 124 5.13 3.53 -8.72
C ASN A 124 4.51 4.92 -8.46
N PRO A 125 4.88 5.95 -9.25
CA PRO A 125 4.40 7.32 -9.05
C PRO A 125 2.87 7.45 -9.19
N GLN A 126 2.23 6.63 -10.03
CA GLN A 126 0.77 6.69 -10.23
C GLN A 126 0.01 6.28 -8.97
N THR A 127 0.53 5.31 -8.23
CA THR A 127 -0.15 4.78 -7.02
C THR A 127 0.37 5.38 -5.72
N ALA A 128 1.40 6.23 -5.79
CA ALA A 128 2.06 6.79 -4.61
C ALA A 128 1.14 7.71 -3.81
N PHE A 129 0.14 8.32 -4.44
CA PHE A 129 -0.86 9.16 -3.76
C PHE A 129 -2.05 8.37 -3.19
N LEU A 130 -2.01 7.02 -3.20
CA LEU A 130 -3.08 6.17 -2.69
C LEU A 130 -2.76 5.66 -1.26
N PRO A 131 -3.30 6.28 -0.21
CA PRO A 131 -3.17 5.80 1.18
C PRO A 131 -3.99 4.55 1.44
N MET A 132 -4.98 4.23 0.60
CA MET A 132 -5.72 2.99 0.65
C MET A 132 -5.91 2.46 -0.77
N ARG A 133 -5.74 1.15 -0.95
CA ARG A 133 -5.97 0.49 -2.24
C ARG A 133 -6.36 -0.97 -2.04
N ILE A 134 -7.04 -1.54 -3.02
CA ILE A 134 -7.24 -2.99 -3.06
C ILE A 134 -6.00 -3.61 -3.68
N THR A 135 -5.48 -4.64 -3.05
CA THR A 135 -4.36 -5.42 -3.56
C THR A 135 -4.62 -6.90 -3.34
N SER A 136 -3.94 -7.74 -4.11
CA SER A 136 -3.90 -9.17 -3.88
C SER A 136 -2.63 -9.52 -3.12
N CYS A 137 -2.76 -10.40 -2.12
CA CYS A 137 -1.63 -11.12 -1.57
C CYS A 137 -1.64 -12.53 -2.15
N THR A 138 -0.50 -12.97 -2.66
CA THR A 138 -0.22 -14.39 -2.88
C THR A 138 0.21 -14.98 -1.54
N ILE A 139 -0.45 -16.06 -1.15
CA ILE A 139 0.00 -16.88 -0.02
C ILE A 139 0.70 -18.08 -0.65
N GLU A 140 1.98 -18.24 -0.32
CA GLU A 140 2.71 -19.47 -0.62
C GLU A 140 2.06 -20.56 0.24
N LEU A 141 1.37 -21.51 -0.39
CA LEU A 141 0.90 -22.69 0.33
C LEU A 141 2.14 -23.55 0.55
N GLU A 142 2.64 -23.60 1.79
CA GLU A 142 3.53 -24.69 2.18
C GLU A 142 2.82 -26.02 1.90
N ASP A 143 3.54 -26.96 1.29
CA ASP A 143 3.07 -28.20 0.64
C ASP A 143 2.26 -29.18 1.54
N ASN A 144 1.87 -28.81 2.76
CA ASN A 144 1.19 -29.69 3.71
C ASN A 144 0.23 -28.99 4.70
N GLN A 145 -0.12 -27.71 4.52
CA GLN A 145 -1.15 -27.12 5.37
C GLN A 145 -2.46 -26.97 4.59
N ASP A 146 -3.39 -27.88 4.88
CA ASP A 146 -4.84 -27.70 4.70
C ASP A 146 -5.31 -26.51 5.56
N LEU A 147 -4.83 -25.31 5.25
CA LEU A 147 -5.41 -24.07 5.74
C LEU A 147 -6.71 -23.88 4.97
N ASN A 148 -7.74 -24.64 5.35
CA ASN A 148 -9.10 -24.36 4.94
C ASN A 148 -9.54 -23.06 5.63
N TRP A 149 -9.05 -21.94 5.12
CA TRP A 149 -9.33 -20.62 5.66
C TRP A 149 -10.78 -20.22 5.40
N GLU A 150 -11.44 -20.86 4.42
CA GLU A 150 -12.88 -20.77 4.21
C GLU A 150 -13.67 -21.36 5.38
N ASP A 151 -13.10 -22.32 6.13
CA ASP A 151 -13.73 -22.90 7.33
C ASP A 151 -13.60 -22.01 8.58
N ARG A 152 -12.83 -20.91 8.53
CA ARG A 152 -12.85 -19.97 9.65
C ARG A 152 -14.22 -19.28 9.67
N PRO A 153 -15.03 -19.48 10.71
CA PRO A 153 -16.34 -18.88 10.76
C PRO A 153 -16.19 -17.36 10.63
N PRO A 154 -16.92 -16.72 9.72
CA PRO A 154 -16.85 -15.27 9.57
C PRO A 154 -17.15 -14.64 10.91
N ILE A 155 -16.25 -13.77 11.38
CA ILE A 155 -16.51 -13.05 12.61
C ILE A 155 -17.78 -12.23 12.42
N SER A 156 -18.77 -12.45 13.28
CA SER A 156 -20.02 -11.68 13.20
C SER A 156 -19.71 -10.19 13.40
N THR A 157 -20.51 -9.30 12.80
CA THR A 157 -20.38 -7.85 13.03
C THR A 157 -20.36 -7.50 14.51
N LYS A 158 -21.15 -8.22 15.33
CA LYS A 158 -21.17 -8.08 16.79
C LYS A 158 -19.85 -8.53 17.43
N GLY A 159 -19.30 -9.66 16.99
CA GLY A 159 -18.00 -10.15 17.46
C GLY A 159 -16.85 -9.20 17.10
N LEU A 160 -16.85 -8.68 15.88
CA LEU A 160 -15.87 -7.70 15.43
C LEU A 160 -15.99 -6.39 16.21
N HIS A 161 -17.23 -5.91 16.43
CA HIS A 161 -17.48 -4.74 17.26
C HIS A 161 -16.97 -4.95 18.70
N GLY A 162 -17.22 -6.13 19.27
CA GLY A 162 -16.71 -6.51 20.59
C GLY A 162 -15.17 -6.44 20.67
N LEU A 163 -14.48 -7.03 19.69
CA LEU A 163 -13.02 -6.94 19.60
C LEU A 163 -12.54 -5.49 19.50
N PHE A 164 -13.19 -4.65 18.68
CA PHE A 164 -12.83 -3.24 18.60
C PHE A 164 -13.02 -2.50 19.93
N GLN A 165 -14.14 -2.74 20.62
CA GLN A 165 -14.37 -2.15 21.94
C GLN A 165 -13.33 -2.62 22.96
N ASP A 166 -12.95 -3.90 22.91
CA ASP A 166 -11.92 -4.46 23.77
C ASP A 166 -10.56 -3.81 23.51
N VAL A 167 -10.16 -3.65 22.25
CA VAL A 167 -8.93 -2.96 21.87
C VAL A 167 -8.95 -1.50 22.31
N VAL A 168 -10.05 -0.77 22.09
CA VAL A 168 -10.20 0.62 22.52
C VAL A 168 -10.08 0.74 24.04
N ARG A 169 -10.74 -0.16 24.78
CA ARG A 169 -10.68 -0.21 26.24
C ARG A 169 -9.26 -0.51 26.74
N GLN A 170 -8.60 -1.53 26.17
CA GLN A 170 -7.22 -1.88 26.51
C GLN A 170 -6.27 -0.71 26.25
N TRP A 171 -6.41 -0.04 25.11
CA TRP A 171 -5.61 1.14 24.79
C TRP A 171 -5.85 2.27 25.78
N GLY A 172 -7.11 2.57 26.12
CA GLY A 172 -7.46 3.60 27.10
C GLY A 172 -6.93 3.34 28.52
N MET A 173 -6.64 2.08 28.85
CA MET A 173 -6.01 1.68 30.11
C MET A 173 -4.48 1.61 30.03
N GLY A 174 -3.90 1.77 28.83
CA GLY A 174 -2.47 1.64 28.59
C GLY A 174 -1.66 2.87 28.99
N GLN A 175 -0.40 2.66 29.36
CA GLN A 175 0.53 3.74 29.74
C GLN A 175 0.69 4.82 28.66
N HIS A 176 0.68 4.42 27.38
CA HIS A 176 0.79 5.34 26.25
C HIS A 176 -0.41 6.30 26.16
N HIS A 177 -1.63 5.83 26.45
CA HIS A 177 -2.81 6.68 26.48
C HIS A 177 -2.69 7.74 27.57
N GLU A 178 -2.27 7.35 28.78
CA GLU A 178 -2.04 8.30 29.88
C GLU A 178 -0.94 9.31 29.57
N GLU A 179 0.15 8.89 28.92
CA GLU A 179 1.21 9.79 28.51
C GLU A 179 0.73 10.83 27.49
N ILE A 180 0.02 10.40 26.45
CA ILE A 180 -0.59 11.30 25.46
C ILE A 180 -1.58 12.25 26.14
N ARG A 181 -2.47 11.72 26.98
CA ARG A 181 -3.46 12.51 27.73
C ARG A 181 -2.78 13.57 28.61
N ARG A 182 -1.70 13.21 29.31
CA ARG A 182 -0.91 14.13 30.13
C ARG A 182 -0.28 15.23 29.28
N VAL A 183 0.34 14.89 28.15
CA VAL A 183 0.94 15.88 27.22
C VAL A 183 -0.12 16.84 26.67
N ILE A 184 -1.24 16.30 26.20
CA ILE A 184 -2.36 17.12 25.66
C ILE A 184 -2.95 18.02 26.73
N THR A 185 -3.12 17.53 27.97
CA THR A 185 -3.69 18.31 29.08
C THR A 185 -2.71 19.38 29.58
N ALA A 186 -1.41 19.09 29.57
CA ALA A 186 -0.36 20.03 29.98
C ALA A 186 -0.07 21.10 28.91
N ALA A 187 -0.29 20.78 27.64
CA ALA A 187 -0.23 21.76 26.57
C ALA A 187 -1.44 22.70 26.68
N THR A 188 -1.22 23.97 27.04
CA THR A 188 -2.13 25.04 26.64
C THR A 188 -2.06 25.14 25.13
N VAL A 189 -2.87 24.34 24.44
CA VAL A 189 -2.96 24.36 22.98
C VAL A 189 -3.65 25.68 22.63
N PRO A 190 -2.94 26.67 22.06
CA PRO A 190 -3.49 28.01 21.82
C PRO A 190 -4.43 28.05 20.59
N PHE A 191 -4.91 26.88 20.17
CA PHE A 191 -5.80 26.70 19.04
C PHE A 191 -6.87 25.68 19.39
N VAL A 192 -8.02 25.80 18.74
CA VAL A 192 -9.11 24.85 18.88
C VAL A 192 -8.69 23.54 18.22
N LEU A 193 -8.69 22.44 18.97
CA LEU A 193 -8.60 21.09 18.42
C LEU A 193 -9.87 20.80 17.60
N ASP A 194 -9.82 21.11 16.31
CA ASP A 194 -10.92 20.97 15.37
C ASP A 194 -10.92 19.60 14.66
N LYS A 195 -9.78 18.89 14.69
CA LYS A 195 -9.60 17.61 13.98
C LYS A 195 -8.82 16.59 14.81
N VAL A 196 -9.40 15.41 14.98
CA VAL A 196 -8.70 14.21 15.46
C VAL A 196 -8.13 13.50 14.24
N VAL A 197 -6.81 13.55 14.06
CA VAL A 197 -6.14 13.13 12.80
C VAL A 197 -5.64 11.68 12.84
N ALA A 198 -5.64 11.02 13.99
CA ALA A 198 -5.20 9.62 14.11
C ALA A 198 -5.88 8.89 15.28
N PHE A 199 -6.17 7.61 15.08
CA PHE A 199 -6.43 6.66 16.16
C PHE A 199 -5.09 6.03 16.55
N GLY A 200 -4.60 6.31 17.76
CA GLY A 200 -3.47 5.56 18.31
C GLY A 200 -3.95 4.18 18.72
N CYS A 201 -3.82 3.17 17.86
CA CYS A 201 -4.24 1.80 18.19
C CYS A 201 -3.18 1.01 19.00
N GLY A 202 -2.38 1.68 19.83
CA GLY A 202 -1.19 1.08 20.45
C GLY A 202 -0.17 0.58 19.42
N PRO A 203 0.85 -0.20 19.82
CA PRO A 203 1.66 -0.92 18.85
C PRO A 203 0.76 -1.87 18.05
N LEU A 204 0.57 -1.58 16.77
CA LEU A 204 0.09 -2.58 15.82
C LEU A 204 1.15 -3.67 15.82
N THR A 205 0.86 -4.79 16.48
CA THR A 205 1.70 -5.97 16.36
C THR A 205 1.67 -6.35 14.90
N LEU A 206 2.76 -6.05 14.17
CA LEU A 206 3.01 -6.64 12.87
C LEU A 206 3.04 -8.15 13.15
N THR A 207 1.96 -8.85 12.82
CA THR A 207 2.07 -10.28 12.54
C THR A 207 2.73 -10.41 11.17
N SER A 208 3.97 -9.91 11.03
CA SER A 208 4.90 -10.40 10.04
C SER A 208 5.38 -11.75 10.53
N GLN A 209 4.50 -12.74 10.41
CA GLN A 209 4.93 -14.12 10.24
C GLN A 209 4.19 -14.65 9.02
N CYS A 210 4.56 -14.14 7.84
CA CYS A 210 4.97 -15.09 6.82
C CYS A 210 6.36 -15.51 7.26
N SER A 211 6.44 -16.59 8.03
CA SER A 211 7.70 -17.24 8.36
C SER A 211 8.38 -17.61 7.05
N ARG A 212 9.37 -16.81 6.63
CA ARG A 212 10.47 -17.33 5.81
C ARG A 212 11.28 -18.22 6.74
N THR A 213 10.92 -19.49 6.79
CA THR A 213 11.83 -20.52 7.26
C THR A 213 12.72 -20.85 6.06
N ILE A 214 14.00 -20.50 6.17
CA ILE A 214 15.05 -20.88 5.21
C ILE A 214 15.28 -22.39 5.29
#